data_AF-A0A9X9F1N6-F1
#
_entry.id   AF-A0A9X9F1N6-F1
#
_cell.length_a   1.000
_cell.length_b   1.000
_cell.length_c   1.000
_cell.angle_alpha   90.00
_cell.angle_beta   90.00
_cell.angle_gamma   90.00
#
_symmetry.space_group_name_H-M   'P 1'
#
loop_
_entity.id
_entity.type
_entity.pdbx_description
1 polymer ?
#
loop_
_entity_poly.entity_id
_entity_poly.type
_entity_poly.pdbx_seq_one_letter_code
_entity_poly.pdbx_strand_id
1 'polypeptide(L)'
;MSQYETPLFTALVEHSKRNPIQFHIPGHKKGQGMDPTFREFIGHNALAIDLINIAPLDDLHHPKGMIKEAQDLAAAAFGADHTFFSIQGTSG
;
A
#
# COMPACT_ATOMS: atom_id res chain seq x y z
N MET A 1 -8.30 18.71 -3.30
CA MET A 1 -8.21 17.40 -2.62
C MET A 1 -8.76 17.56 -1.23
N SER A 2 -9.54 16.59 -0.76
CA SER A 2 -10.16 16.60 0.55
C SER A 2 -9.27 15.85 1.54
N GLN A 3 -9.13 16.37 2.77
CA GLN A 3 -8.37 15.69 3.83
C GLN A 3 -9.05 14.41 4.35
N TYR A 4 -10.25 14.08 3.83
CA TYR A 4 -10.93 12.81 4.09
C TYR A 4 -10.58 11.72 3.05
N GLU A 5 -9.80 12.05 2.02
CA GLU A 5 -9.33 11.08 1.03
C GLU A 5 -8.16 10.27 1.59
N THR A 6 -8.07 9.00 1.18
CA THR A 6 -6.95 8.12 1.53
C THR A 6 -6.39 7.46 0.27
N PRO A 7 -5.71 8.22 -0.62
CA PRO A 7 -5.39 7.75 -1.97
C PRO A 7 -4.65 6.41 -1.99
N LEU A 8 -3.60 6.26 -1.17
CA LEU A 8 -2.84 5.02 -1.05
C LEU A 8 -3.71 3.84 -0.57
N PHE A 9 -4.39 4.01 0.57
CA PHE A 9 -5.20 2.93 1.14
C PHE A 9 -6.38 2.54 0.25
N THR A 10 -7.08 3.55 -0.30
CA THR A 10 -8.18 3.35 -1.25
C THR A 10 -7.71 2.58 -2.48
N ALA A 11 -6.56 2.95 -3.06
CA ALA A 11 -6.01 2.24 -4.21
C ALA A 11 -5.67 0.78 -3.89
N LEU A 12 -5.10 0.49 -2.72
CA LEU A 12 -4.79 -0.88 -2.29
C LEU A 12 -6.06 -1.72 -2.10
N VAL A 13 -7.08 -1.16 -1.45
CA VAL A 13 -8.38 -1.83 -1.24
C VAL A 13 -9.04 -2.11 -2.60
N GLU A 14 -9.11 -1.13 -3.49
CA GLU A 14 -9.68 -1.31 -4.83
C GLU A 14 -8.87 -2.30 -5.69
N HIS A 15 -7.54 -2.33 -5.56
CA HIS A 15 -6.72 -3.34 -6.22
C HIS A 15 -7.06 -4.75 -5.72
N SER A 16 -7.15 -4.93 -4.40
CA SER A 16 -7.46 -6.24 -3.79
C SER A 16 -8.82 -6.80 -4.25
N LYS A 17 -9.83 -5.92 -4.43
CA LYS A 17 -11.17 -6.29 -4.91
C LYS A 17 -11.19 -6.84 -6.34
N ARG A 18 -10.23 -6.46 -7.19
CA ARG A 18 -10.13 -6.97 -8.58
C ARG A 18 -9.69 -8.43 -8.63
N ASN A 19 -9.20 -8.98 -7.51
CA ASN A 19 -8.76 -10.36 -7.36
C ASN A 19 -7.85 -10.88 -8.52
N PRO A 20 -6.75 -10.18 -8.87
CA PRO A 20 -5.86 -10.64 -9.93
C PRO A 20 -5.15 -11.94 -9.54
N ILE A 21 -4.80 -12.74 -10.55
CA ILE A 21 -3.90 -13.90 -10.39
C ILE A 21 -2.47 -13.38 -10.29
N GLN A 22 -1.81 -13.64 -9.16
CA GLN A 22 -0.50 -13.08 -8.85
C GLN A 22 0.62 -14.03 -9.30
N PHE A 23 1.28 -13.73 -10.42
CA PHE A 23 2.52 -14.40 -10.85
C PHE A 23 3.79 -13.72 -10.32
N HIS A 24 3.65 -12.64 -9.54
CA HIS A 24 4.74 -11.87 -8.94
C HIS A 24 4.88 -12.15 -7.43
N ILE A 25 5.91 -11.61 -6.79
CA ILE A 25 6.06 -11.60 -5.33
C ILE A 25 5.03 -10.65 -4.67
N PRO A 26 4.66 -10.83 -3.39
CA PRO A 26 5.10 -11.87 -2.46
C PRO A 26 4.61 -13.29 -2.79
N GLY A 27 5.38 -14.29 -2.34
CA GLY A 27 5.12 -15.72 -2.62
C GLY A 27 3.88 -16.29 -1.94
N HIS A 28 3.35 -15.65 -0.89
CA HIS A 28 2.17 -16.15 -0.18
C HIS A 28 0.85 -15.98 -0.95
N LYS A 29 0.83 -15.20 -2.04
CA LYS A 29 -0.35 -15.04 -2.93
C LYS A 29 -1.65 -14.70 -2.18
N LYS A 30 -1.67 -13.58 -1.44
CA LYS A 30 -2.80 -13.20 -0.55
C LYS A 30 -3.09 -14.23 0.55
N GLY A 31 -2.09 -15.02 0.92
CA GLY A 31 -2.16 -16.03 1.98
C GLY A 31 -2.45 -17.45 1.52
N GLN A 32 -2.64 -17.71 0.22
CA GLN A 32 -2.84 -19.07 -0.30
C GLN A 32 -1.62 -19.98 -0.10
N GLY A 33 -0.41 -19.41 -0.16
CA GLY A 33 0.84 -20.14 0.05
C GLY A 33 1.30 -20.22 1.51
N MET A 34 0.45 -19.86 2.47
CA MET A 34 0.78 -19.86 3.90
C MET A 34 0.16 -21.04 4.63
N ASP A 35 0.76 -21.40 5.78
CA ASP A 35 0.11 -22.29 6.74
C ASP A 35 -1.27 -21.72 7.14
N PRO A 36 -2.35 -22.54 7.15
CA PRO A 36 -3.69 -22.05 7.48
C PRO A 36 -3.81 -21.39 8.85
N THR A 37 -3.11 -21.92 9.87
CA THR A 37 -3.16 -21.39 11.24
C THR A 37 -2.55 -19.99 11.29
N PHE A 38 -1.40 -19.82 10.62
CA PHE A 38 -0.73 -18.52 10.57
C PHE A 38 -1.49 -17.52 9.69
N ARG A 39 -2.07 -17.97 8.57
CA ARG A 39 -2.93 -17.13 7.72
C ARG A 39 -4.11 -16.56 8.49
N GLU A 40 -4.79 -17.39 9.28
CA GLU A 40 -5.93 -16.97 10.09
C GLU A 40 -5.50 -15.99 11.18
N PHE A 41 -4.37 -16.24 11.83
CA PHE A 41 -3.81 -15.35 12.85
C PHE A 41 -3.49 -13.94 12.31
N ILE A 42 -2.86 -13.83 11.13
CA ILE A 42 -2.52 -12.54 10.51
C ILE A 42 -3.77 -11.83 9.97
N GLY A 43 -4.69 -12.59 9.40
CA GLY A 43 -5.95 -12.09 8.85
C GLY A 43 -5.90 -11.80 7.36
N HIS A 44 -7.00 -12.13 6.68
CA HIS A 44 -7.12 -12.06 5.22
C HIS A 44 -6.91 -10.65 4.66
N ASN A 45 -7.46 -9.62 5.32
CA ASN A 45 -7.43 -8.26 4.80
C ASN A 45 -6.01 -7.67 4.75
N ALA A 46 -5.18 -7.97 5.76
CA ALA A 46 -3.78 -7.54 5.77
C ALA A 46 -3.00 -8.20 4.62
N LEU A 47 -3.17 -9.51 4.44
CA LEU A 47 -2.52 -10.26 3.36
C LEU A 47 -3.03 -9.89 1.97
N ALA A 48 -4.26 -9.38 1.84
CA ALA A 48 -4.85 -8.98 0.57
C ALA A 48 -4.26 -7.69 -0.01
N ILE A 49 -3.70 -6.84 0.85
CA ILE A 49 -3.05 -5.57 0.47
C ILE A 49 -1.53 -5.60 0.60
N ASP A 50 -0.95 -6.74 1.00
CA ASP A 50 0.50 -6.99 0.92
C ASP A 50 0.90 -7.21 -0.54
N LEU A 51 1.34 -6.12 -1.17
CA LEU A 51 1.55 -5.97 -2.60
C LEU A 51 2.89 -5.29 -2.85
N ILE A 52 3.40 -5.46 -4.06
CA ILE A 52 4.64 -4.83 -4.52
C ILE A 52 4.35 -3.75 -5.57
N ASN A 53 5.37 -3.00 -6.00
CA ASN A 53 5.31 -2.01 -7.07
C ASN A 53 5.06 -2.63 -8.46
N ILE A 54 3.87 -3.20 -8.65
CA ILE A 54 3.36 -3.69 -9.93
C ILE A 54 2.36 -2.70 -10.50
N ALA A 55 2.41 -2.43 -11.81
CA ALA A 55 1.39 -1.62 -12.46
C ALA A 55 -0.01 -2.22 -12.21
N PRO A 56 -1.02 -1.43 -11.78
CA PRO A 56 -1.07 0.04 -11.74
C PRO A 56 -0.66 0.69 -10.39
N LEU A 57 -0.07 -0.06 -9.46
CA LEU A 57 0.42 0.44 -8.17
C LEU A 57 1.70 1.26 -8.34
N ASP A 58 1.96 2.11 -7.35
CA ASP A 58 3.02 3.13 -7.37
C ASP A 58 4.38 2.59 -6.86
N ASP A 59 5.44 3.35 -7.11
CA ASP A 59 6.79 3.07 -6.60
C ASP A 59 7.11 4.02 -5.44
N LEU A 60 7.41 3.47 -4.26
CA LEU A 60 7.76 4.25 -3.08
C LEU A 60 9.01 5.12 -3.29
N HIS A 61 9.99 4.67 -4.08
CA HIS A 61 11.24 5.41 -4.29
C HIS A 61 11.09 6.54 -5.31
N HIS A 62 10.04 6.48 -6.13
CA HIS A 62 9.77 7.48 -7.15
C HIS A 62 8.26 7.68 -7.35
N PRO A 63 7.56 8.22 -6.33
CA PRO A 63 6.11 8.22 -6.29
C PRO A 63 5.53 9.17 -7.35
N LYS A 64 4.58 8.67 -8.14
CA LYS A 64 3.92 9.42 -9.21
C LYS A 64 2.39 9.38 -9.19
N GLY A 65 1.80 8.50 -8.39
CA GLY A 65 0.36 8.31 -8.30
C GLY A 65 -0.10 8.37 -6.85
N MET A 66 -0.76 7.30 -6.39
CA MET A 66 -1.41 7.24 -5.08
C MET A 66 -0.49 7.53 -3.89
N ILE A 67 0.81 7.25 -3.97
CA ILE A 67 1.77 7.61 -2.89
C ILE A 67 2.04 9.10 -2.93
N LYS A 68 2.22 9.69 -4.12
CA LYS A 68 2.45 11.12 -4.29
C LYS A 68 1.25 11.95 -3.84
N GLU A 69 0.04 11.53 -4.19
CA GLU A 69 -1.19 12.18 -3.74
C GLU A 69 -1.34 12.12 -2.21
N ALA A 70 -1.02 10.97 -1.60
CA ALA A 70 -1.01 10.83 -0.15
C ALA A 70 0.06 11.70 0.54
N GLN A 71 1.24 11.83 -0.06
CA GLN A 71 2.29 12.73 0.40
C GLN A 71 1.89 14.21 0.31
N ASP A 72 1.20 14.61 -0.76
CA ASP A 72 0.72 15.99 -0.93
C ASP A 72 -0.38 16.34 0.08
N LEU A 73 -1.30 15.41 0.34
CA LEU A 73 -2.30 15.56 1.40
C LEU A 73 -1.65 15.71 2.78
N ALA A 74 -0.64 14.89 3.07
CA ALA A 74 0.10 14.96 4.32
C ALA A 74 0.86 16.30 4.45
N ALA A 75 1.55 16.76 3.41
CA ALA A 75 2.23 18.06 3.40
C ALA A 75 1.26 19.20 3.73
N ALA A 76 0.08 19.21 3.09
CA ALA A 76 -0.96 20.19 3.36
C ALA A 76 -1.53 20.09 4.79
N ALA A 77 -1.70 18.87 5.33
CA ALA A 77 -2.21 18.66 6.68
C ALA A 77 -1.22 19.13 7.77
N PHE A 78 0.08 18.96 7.54
CA PHE A 78 1.14 19.33 8.48
C PHE A 78 1.71 20.73 8.24
N GLY A 79 1.26 21.45 7.21
CA GLY A 79 1.75 22.80 6.90
C GLY A 79 3.19 22.82 6.39
N ALA A 80 3.62 21.76 5.70
CA ALA A 80 4.95 21.63 5.12
C ALA A 80 4.92 21.89 3.61
N ASP A 81 6.05 22.33 3.05
CA ASP A 81 6.19 22.44 1.58
C ASP A 81 6.15 21.05 0.91
N HIS A 82 6.76 20.05 1.58
CA HIS A 82 6.84 18.68 1.11
C HIS A 82 6.74 17.68 2.26
N THR A 83 6.26 16.47 1.96
CA THR A 83 6.29 15.32 2.87
C THR A 83 6.76 14.09 2.12
N PHE A 84 7.60 13.28 2.79
CA PHE A 84 8.09 12.01 2.29
C PHE A 84 7.68 10.91 3.26
N PHE A 85 7.36 9.72 2.73
CA PHE A 85 7.03 8.56 3.56
C PHE A 85 8.26 7.68 3.74
N SER A 86 8.67 7.49 5.00
CA SER A 86 9.71 6.53 5.38
C SER A 86 9.07 5.27 5.96
N ILE A 87 9.58 4.10 5.56
CA ILE A 87 9.20 2.79 6.11
C ILE A 87 10.23 2.26 7.12
N GLN A 88 11.31 3.01 7.38
CA GLN A 88 12.41 2.60 8.25
C GLN A 88 12.48 3.43 9.55
N GLY A 89 11.45 4.22 9.83
CA GLY A 89 11.42 5.16 10.96
C GLY A 89 12.28 6.40 10.70
N THR A 90 12.50 7.20 11.76
CA THR A 90 13.27 8.46 11.69
C THR A 90 14.79 8.26 11.64
N SER A 91 15.27 7.04 11.94
CA SER A 91 16.70 6.70 11.94
C SER A 91 17.21 6.13 10.62
N GLY A 92 16.29 5.70 9.74
CA GLY A 92 16.60 5.01 8.48
C GLY A 92 16.99 5.94 7.34
#